data_AF-A0A1I5LNB1-F1
#
_entry.id   AF-A0A1I5LNB1-F1
#
_cell.length_a   1.000
_cell.length_b   1.000
_cell.length_c   1.000
_cell.angle_alpha   90.00
_cell.angle_beta   90.00
_cell.angle_gamma   90.00
#
_symmetry.space_group_name_H-M   'P 1'
#
loop_
_entity.id
_entity.type
_entity.pdbx_description
1 polymer ?
#
loop_
_entity_poly.entity_id
_entity_poly.type
_entity_poly.pdbx_seq_one_letter_code
_entity_poly.pdbx_strand_id
1 'polypeptide(L)'
;MDTAAISYNDDAPPVIRVITDSLEVAALRNKIRAANAKIVKGKWDSPEAEWGRGVRLYSFREKPRTGITSHPFDTIVNEFLAAGILHKRPKYNEIYFPKGTSEHDREAFIDELFCYSPTEVWFEGKIGDFPVQFTNLFKAFARNSGGVLKDMTVMSECNEKTCKYTISICYKQYGFVATFKDCSRYFNINAINGLLAKISAYSGSKKRFTRVITGDPTMRYVFGDPVKVKKVMRKYGFVPI
;
A
#
# COMPACT_ATOMS: atom_id res chain seq x y z
N MET A 1 -0.18 14.85 25.11
CA MET A 1 -0.30 13.41 24.84
C MET A 1 0.83 13.05 23.92
N ASP A 2 1.81 12.32 24.43
CA ASP A 2 2.93 11.83 23.64
C ASP A 2 2.37 10.94 22.53
N THR A 3 2.38 11.46 21.30
CA THR A 3 2.36 10.62 20.11
C THR A 3 3.61 9.78 20.21
N ALA A 4 3.49 8.57 20.79
CA ALA A 4 4.51 7.56 20.67
C ALA A 4 4.77 7.43 19.17
N ALA A 5 5.88 8.01 18.74
CA ALA A 5 6.43 7.77 17.42
C ALA A 5 6.61 6.27 17.38
N ILE A 6 5.72 5.58 16.67
CA ILE A 6 5.87 4.16 16.42
C ILE A 6 7.16 4.07 15.60
N SER A 7 8.28 3.82 16.29
CA SER A 7 9.57 3.49 15.69
C SER A 7 9.37 2.16 15.01
N TYR A 8 8.98 2.22 13.73
CA TYR A 8 8.99 1.06 12.85
C TYR A 8 10.47 0.83 12.52
N ASN A 9 11.12 -0.06 13.29
CA ASN A 9 12.52 -0.48 13.19
C ASN A 9 13.42 0.47 12.37
N ASP A 10 14.18 1.29 13.07
CA ASP A 10 15.35 2.01 12.55
C ASP A 10 16.52 1.05 12.21
N ASP A 11 16.21 -0.11 11.63
CA ASP A 11 17.22 -0.96 11.00
C ASP A 11 17.75 -0.24 9.76
N ALA A 12 19.04 -0.46 9.48
CA ALA A 12 19.72 0.11 8.33
C ALA A 12 18.85 -0.01 7.06
N PRO A 13 18.74 1.05 6.24
CA PRO A 13 17.90 1.05 5.07
C PRO A 13 18.26 -0.14 4.18
N PRO A 14 17.26 -0.83 3.61
CA PRO A 14 17.50 -2.03 2.82
C PRO A 14 18.45 -1.71 1.68
N VAL A 15 19.38 -2.63 1.42
CA VAL A 15 20.25 -2.50 0.26
C VAL A 15 19.42 -2.83 -0.97
N ILE A 16 19.08 -1.81 -1.75
CA ILE A 16 18.33 -1.94 -3.00
C ILE A 16 19.32 -1.85 -4.17
N ARG A 17 19.53 -2.98 -4.84
CA ARG A 17 20.24 -3.04 -6.13
C ARG A 17 19.25 -2.78 -7.26
N VAL A 18 19.56 -1.81 -8.12
CA VAL A 18 18.86 -1.60 -9.39
C VAL A 18 19.66 -2.27 -10.50
N ILE A 19 18.99 -3.03 -11.34
CA ILE A 19 19.56 -3.77 -12.46
C ILE A 19 19.04 -3.14 -13.75
N THR A 20 19.95 -2.66 -14.58
CA THR A 20 19.67 -2.07 -15.90
C THR A 20 20.23 -2.90 -17.05
N ASP A 21 21.11 -3.87 -16.76
CA ASP A 21 21.63 -4.79 -17.77
C ASP A 21 20.53 -5.72 -18.28
N SER A 22 20.38 -5.81 -19.60
CA SER A 22 19.26 -6.52 -20.23
C SER A 22 19.28 -8.04 -20.00
N LEU A 23 20.47 -8.64 -19.93
CA LEU A 23 20.64 -10.08 -19.71
C LEU A 23 20.36 -10.41 -18.25
N GLU A 24 20.87 -9.61 -17.31
CA GLU A 24 20.56 -9.77 -15.89
C GLU A 24 19.06 -9.57 -15.60
N VAL A 25 18.41 -8.59 -16.23
CA VAL A 25 16.96 -8.37 -16.09
C VAL A 25 16.18 -9.55 -16.66
N ALA A 26 16.58 -10.10 -17.80
CA ALA A 26 15.95 -11.28 -18.38
C ALA A 26 16.09 -12.51 -17.46
N ALA A 27 17.28 -12.72 -16.90
CA ALA A 27 17.54 -13.79 -15.93
C ALA A 27 16.66 -13.64 -14.68
N LEU A 28 16.58 -12.42 -14.11
CA LEU A 28 15.72 -12.13 -12.97
C LEU A 28 14.25 -12.39 -13.30
N ARG A 29 13.76 -11.94 -14.46
CA ARG A 29 12.38 -12.15 -14.90
C ARG A 29 12.06 -13.64 -15.03
N ASN A 30 12.98 -14.42 -15.59
CA ASN A 30 12.82 -15.87 -15.69
C ASN A 30 12.80 -16.55 -14.32
N LYS A 31 13.64 -16.10 -13.37
CA LYS A 31 13.60 -16.56 -11.97
C LYS A 31 12.24 -16.30 -11.33
N ILE A 32 11.71 -15.07 -11.47
CA ILE A 32 10.39 -14.68 -10.95
C ILE A 32 9.28 -15.56 -11.56
N ARG A 33 9.31 -15.76 -12.89
CA ARG A 33 8.33 -16.60 -13.59
C ARG A 33 8.38 -18.04 -13.12
N ALA A 34 9.58 -18.63 -12.99
CA ALA A 34 9.75 -20.00 -12.54
C ALA A 34 9.27 -20.19 -11.09
N ALA A 35 9.54 -19.22 -10.20
CA ALA A 35 9.03 -19.24 -8.83
C ALA A 35 7.51 -19.19 -8.79
N ASN A 36 6.89 -18.26 -9.54
CA ASN A 36 5.44 -18.12 -9.60
C ASN A 36 4.74 -19.35 -10.25
N ALA A 37 5.40 -20.03 -11.19
CA ALA A 37 4.87 -21.26 -11.78
C ALA A 37 4.88 -22.46 -10.82
N LYS A 38 5.85 -22.53 -9.90
CA LYS A 38 5.93 -23.60 -8.89
C LYS A 38 4.80 -23.53 -7.85
N ILE A 39 4.28 -22.33 -7.59
CA ILE A 39 3.16 -22.11 -6.66
C ILE A 39 1.85 -22.73 -7.18
N VAL A 40 1.72 -22.97 -8.50
CA VAL A 40 0.52 -23.60 -9.10
C VAL A 40 0.48 -25.13 -8.91
N LYS A 41 1.59 -25.79 -8.53
CA LYS A 41 1.67 -27.26 -8.41
C LYS A 41 1.89 -27.80 -6.99
N GLY A 42 2.27 -26.95 -6.04
CA GLY A 42 2.36 -27.33 -4.64
C GLY A 42 1.19 -26.71 -3.88
N LYS A 43 0.36 -27.54 -3.25
CA LYS A 43 -0.56 -27.11 -2.18
C LYS A 43 0.23 -26.35 -1.13
N TRP A 44 0.37 -25.05 -1.30
CA TRP A 44 0.44 -24.14 -0.19
C TRP A 44 -1.00 -23.73 0.01
N ASP A 45 -1.58 -24.19 1.12
CA ASP A 45 -2.81 -23.64 1.70
C ASP A 45 -2.50 -22.20 2.17
N SER A 46 -2.10 -21.37 1.21
CA SER A 46 -1.99 -19.93 1.36
C SER A 46 -3.42 -19.43 1.45
N PRO A 47 -3.72 -18.51 2.38
CA PRO A 47 -5.04 -17.91 2.54
C PRO A 47 -5.53 -17.11 1.31
N GLU A 48 -5.11 -17.41 0.08
CA GLU A 48 -5.69 -16.85 -1.17
C GLU A 48 -7.22 -16.96 -1.17
N ALA A 49 -7.80 -17.95 -0.49
CA ALA A 49 -9.25 -18.06 -0.24
C ALA A 49 -9.82 -17.00 0.74
N GLU A 50 -9.00 -16.45 1.65
CA GLU A 50 -9.36 -15.34 2.55
C GLU A 50 -8.95 -13.95 2.01
N TRP A 51 -7.91 -13.85 1.19
CA TRP A 51 -7.46 -12.59 0.55
C TRP A 51 -8.19 -12.29 -0.78
N GLY A 52 -8.99 -13.25 -1.27
CA GLY A 52 -9.79 -13.16 -2.51
C GLY A 52 -11.04 -12.28 -2.42
N ARG A 53 -11.29 -11.62 -1.27
CA ARG A 53 -12.35 -10.63 -1.07
C ARG A 53 -11.84 -9.48 -0.17
N GLY A 54 -11.03 -8.57 -0.72
CA GLY A 54 -10.36 -7.51 0.07
C GLY A 54 -9.21 -8.09 0.93
N VAL A 55 -8.11 -7.41 1.23
CA VAL A 55 -8.10 -6.24 2.14
C VAL A 55 -9.29 -6.33 3.09
N ARG A 56 -9.20 -7.11 4.17
CA ARG A 56 -10.28 -7.21 5.16
C ARG A 56 -10.43 -5.87 5.87
N LEU A 57 -11.64 -5.32 5.74
CA LEU A 57 -12.19 -4.17 6.44
C LEU A 57 -12.12 -4.37 7.96
N TYR A 58 -11.35 -3.53 8.64
CA TYR A 58 -11.60 -3.21 10.04
C TYR A 58 -11.67 -1.68 10.14
N SER A 59 -12.88 -1.12 10.24
CA SER A 59 -13.02 0.25 10.73
C SER A 59 -12.71 0.22 12.23
N PHE A 60 -11.46 0.41 12.63
CA PHE A 60 -11.19 0.69 14.03
C PHE A 60 -11.62 2.14 14.30
N ARG A 61 -12.77 2.26 14.97
CA ARG A 61 -13.23 3.49 15.61
C ARG A 61 -12.22 3.87 16.70
N GLU A 62 -11.35 4.82 16.41
CA GLU A 62 -10.86 5.71 17.45
C GLU A 62 -11.60 7.04 17.39
N LYS A 63 -11.83 7.61 18.58
CA LYS A 63 -12.83 8.64 18.86
C LYS A 63 -12.74 9.82 17.86
N PRO A 64 -13.89 10.36 17.42
CA PRO A 64 -13.92 11.50 16.52
C PRO A 64 -13.08 12.63 17.14
N ARG A 65 -12.09 13.12 16.40
CA ARG A 65 -11.32 14.31 16.81
C ARG A 65 -12.26 15.51 16.67
N THR A 66 -12.76 15.99 17.80
CA THR A 66 -13.74 17.08 17.84
C THR A 66 -13.14 18.37 17.29
N GLY A 67 -13.82 18.96 16.31
CA GLY A 67 -13.58 20.34 15.85
C GLY A 67 -13.58 20.47 14.34
N ILE A 68 -14.69 20.15 13.65
CA ILE A 68 -14.72 20.26 12.19
C ILE A 68 -16.09 20.70 11.65
N THR A 69 -16.07 21.68 10.73
CA THR A 69 -17.20 22.22 9.98
C THR A 69 -17.69 21.28 8.87
N SER A 70 -19.00 21.24 8.64
CA SER A 70 -19.68 20.41 7.63
C SER A 70 -19.27 20.83 6.19
N HIS A 71 -18.81 19.88 5.36
CA HIS A 71 -18.70 20.09 3.92
C HIS A 71 -19.70 19.17 3.19
N PRO A 72 -20.44 19.67 2.18
CA PRO A 72 -21.37 18.84 1.40
C PRO A 72 -20.66 17.66 0.71
N PHE A 73 -21.30 16.49 0.68
CA PHE A 73 -20.85 15.25 0.00
C PHE A 73 -20.20 15.53 -1.37
N ASP A 74 -20.89 16.31 -2.20
CA ASP A 74 -20.44 16.64 -3.56
C ASP A 74 -19.12 17.40 -3.58
N THR A 75 -18.87 18.25 -2.59
CA THR A 75 -17.62 19.01 -2.50
C THR A 75 -16.45 18.07 -2.27
N ILE A 76 -16.59 17.14 -1.32
CA ILE A 76 -15.54 16.17 -0.98
C ILE A 76 -15.26 15.23 -2.16
N VAL A 77 -16.31 14.67 -2.75
CA VAL A 77 -16.19 13.77 -3.91
C VAL A 77 -15.52 14.48 -5.09
N ASN A 78 -15.93 15.71 -5.41
CA ASN A 78 -15.37 16.46 -6.53
C ASN A 78 -13.89 16.80 -6.29
N GLU A 79 -13.49 17.09 -5.07
CA GLU A 79 -12.08 17.32 -4.73
C GLU A 79 -11.23 16.06 -4.87
N PHE A 80 -11.76 14.91 -4.44
CA PHE A 80 -11.07 13.63 -4.57
C PHE A 80 -10.93 13.21 -6.03
N LEU A 81 -11.96 13.44 -6.85
CA LEU A 81 -11.92 13.24 -8.30
C LEU A 81 -10.90 14.18 -8.96
N ALA A 82 -10.90 15.47 -8.60
CA ALA A 82 -9.96 16.45 -9.15
C ALA A 82 -8.49 16.18 -8.75
N ALA A 83 -8.28 15.59 -7.57
CA ALA A 83 -6.99 15.11 -7.12
C ALA A 83 -6.56 13.78 -7.78
N GLY A 84 -7.49 13.10 -8.47
CA GLY A 84 -7.26 11.80 -9.09
C GLY A 84 -7.08 10.67 -8.07
N ILE A 85 -7.60 10.86 -6.86
CA ILE A 85 -7.69 9.85 -5.81
C ILE A 85 -8.82 8.88 -6.18
N LEU A 86 -10.00 9.44 -6.47
CA LEU A 86 -11.11 8.69 -7.04
C LEU A 86 -11.01 8.66 -8.57
N HIS A 87 -11.37 7.52 -9.15
CA HIS A 87 -11.49 7.37 -10.60
C HIS A 87 -12.93 7.46 -11.09
N LYS A 88 -13.89 7.23 -10.19
CA LYS A 88 -15.32 7.34 -10.45
C LYS A 88 -16.02 7.95 -9.24
N ARG A 89 -17.12 8.65 -9.50
CA ARG A 89 -18.01 9.14 -8.45
C ARG A 89 -18.72 7.95 -7.80
N PRO A 90 -18.56 7.70 -6.49
CA PRO A 90 -19.36 6.70 -5.79
C PRO A 90 -20.81 7.19 -5.70
N LYS A 91 -21.78 6.27 -5.71
CA LYS A 91 -23.16 6.65 -5.41
C LYS A 91 -23.31 6.84 -3.89
N TYR A 92 -24.12 7.80 -3.47
CA TYR A 92 -24.28 8.11 -2.05
C TYR A 92 -24.69 6.89 -1.21
N ASN A 93 -25.60 6.06 -1.74
CA ASN A 93 -26.08 4.84 -1.10
C ASN A 93 -25.07 3.68 -1.11
N GLU A 94 -23.94 3.81 -1.80
CA GLU A 94 -22.84 2.86 -1.73
C GLU A 94 -21.95 3.15 -0.52
N ILE A 95 -21.99 4.36 0.05
CA ILE A 95 -21.11 4.72 1.17
C ILE A 95 -21.76 4.29 2.49
N TYR A 96 -21.06 3.42 3.24
CA TYR A 96 -21.53 2.99 4.54
C TYR A 96 -21.33 4.11 5.56
N PHE A 97 -22.38 4.47 6.28
CA PHE A 97 -22.30 5.33 7.44
C PHE A 97 -22.58 4.48 8.68
N PRO A 98 -21.62 4.32 9.60
CA PRO A 98 -21.86 3.56 10.82
C PRO A 98 -23.09 4.07 11.57
N LYS A 99 -23.97 3.18 12.04
CA LYS A 99 -25.14 3.59 12.86
C LYS A 99 -24.69 4.47 14.03
N GLY A 100 -25.35 5.61 14.20
CA GLY A 100 -25.05 6.61 15.23
C GLY A 100 -23.93 7.59 14.87
N THR A 101 -23.36 7.51 13.66
CA THR A 101 -22.59 8.63 13.10
C THR A 101 -23.54 9.56 12.38
N SER A 102 -23.42 10.86 12.63
CA SER A 102 -24.19 11.86 11.89
C SER A 102 -23.63 11.98 10.47
N GLU A 103 -24.43 12.49 9.53
CA GLU A 103 -23.95 12.94 8.22
C GLU A 103 -22.83 14.01 8.31
N HIS A 104 -22.53 14.49 9.52
CA HIS A 104 -21.48 15.43 9.85
C HIS A 104 -20.20 14.78 10.40
N ASP A 105 -20.16 13.46 10.62
CA ASP A 105 -18.94 12.73 11.01
C ASP A 105 -18.02 12.53 9.80
N ARG A 106 -17.33 13.62 9.48
CA ARG A 106 -16.46 13.81 8.32
C ARG A 106 -15.34 12.76 8.21
N GLU A 107 -14.76 12.33 9.31
CA GLU A 107 -13.65 11.36 9.32
C GLU A 107 -14.12 9.97 8.87
N ALA A 108 -15.22 9.47 9.46
CA ALA A 108 -15.82 8.18 9.09
C ALA A 108 -16.27 8.17 7.62
N PHE A 109 -16.87 9.26 7.14
CA PHE A 109 -17.26 9.40 5.73
C PHE A 109 -16.07 9.38 4.77
N ILE A 110 -14.97 10.04 5.13
CA ILE A 110 -13.79 10.12 4.27
C ILE A 110 -13.01 8.81 4.25
N ASP A 111 -12.93 8.13 5.39
CA ASP A 111 -12.38 6.78 5.47
C ASP A 111 -13.15 5.80 4.57
N GLU A 112 -14.48 5.89 4.56
CA GLU A 112 -15.32 5.06 3.69
C GLU A 112 -15.18 5.44 2.20
N LEU A 113 -15.05 6.73 1.87
CA LEU A 113 -14.73 7.20 0.51
C LEU A 113 -13.42 6.59 -0.02
N PHE A 114 -12.42 6.41 0.85
CA PHE A 114 -11.15 5.79 0.46
C PHE A 114 -11.31 4.32 0.14
N CYS A 115 -12.15 3.57 0.87
CA CYS A 115 -12.43 2.16 0.55
C CYS A 115 -12.98 1.95 -0.88
N TYR A 116 -13.58 2.98 -1.48
CA TYR A 116 -14.03 2.97 -2.88
C TYR A 116 -12.96 3.39 -3.90
N SER A 117 -11.81 3.83 -3.44
CA SER A 117 -10.71 4.29 -4.27
C SER A 117 -9.88 3.12 -4.81
N PRO A 118 -9.83 2.91 -6.14
CA PRO A 118 -8.93 1.92 -6.72
C PRO A 118 -7.47 2.40 -6.72
N THR A 119 -7.16 3.52 -6.05
CA THR A 119 -5.79 4.01 -5.85
C THR A 119 -5.25 3.73 -4.46
N GLU A 120 -6.05 3.13 -3.59
CA GLU A 120 -5.68 2.92 -2.20
C GLU A 120 -5.16 1.50 -1.95
N VAL A 121 -4.14 1.41 -1.10
CA VAL A 121 -3.69 0.14 -0.51
C VAL A 121 -3.68 0.30 1.01
N TRP A 122 -4.34 -0.65 1.68
CA TRP A 122 -4.43 -0.71 3.13
C TRP A 122 -3.97 -2.10 3.61
N PHE A 123 -3.13 -2.14 4.65
CA PHE A 123 -2.65 -3.40 5.23
C PHE A 123 -2.25 -3.24 6.70
N GLU A 124 -2.47 -4.29 7.49
CA GLU A 124 -1.98 -4.35 8.87
C GLU A 124 -0.45 -4.47 8.86
N GLY A 125 0.22 -3.55 9.53
CA GLY A 125 1.68 -3.57 9.66
C GLY A 125 2.15 -4.78 10.44
N LYS A 126 1.34 -5.30 11.38
CA LYS A 126 1.53 -6.54 12.13
C LYS A 126 0.85 -7.69 11.39
N ILE A 127 1.49 -8.84 11.33
CA ILE A 127 0.87 -10.07 10.85
C ILE A 127 0.96 -11.18 11.91
N GLY A 128 0.05 -12.16 11.82
CA GLY A 128 -0.01 -13.27 12.76
C GLY A 128 1.22 -14.17 12.72
N ASP A 129 1.80 -14.36 11.52
CA ASP A 129 2.81 -15.39 11.25
C ASP A 129 3.98 -14.85 10.42
N PHE A 130 5.19 -15.32 10.74
CA PHE A 130 6.38 -15.18 9.89
C PHE A 130 6.49 -16.45 9.01
N PRO A 131 6.83 -16.36 7.70
CA PRO A 131 7.33 -15.18 6.99
C PRO A 131 6.25 -14.24 6.42
N VAL A 132 6.61 -12.96 6.31
CA VAL A 132 5.80 -11.88 5.75
C VAL A 132 5.67 -12.01 4.23
N GLN A 133 4.44 -11.91 3.72
CA GLN A 133 4.10 -12.10 2.30
C GLN A 133 4.24 -10.80 1.48
N PHE A 134 5.46 -10.30 1.31
CA PHE A 134 5.74 -9.09 0.51
C PHE A 134 5.26 -9.18 -0.95
N THR A 135 5.28 -10.37 -1.54
CA THR A 135 4.77 -10.60 -2.92
C THR A 135 3.34 -10.10 -3.08
N ASN A 136 2.45 -10.45 -2.15
CA ASN A 136 1.03 -10.08 -2.23
C ASN A 136 0.82 -8.58 -2.02
N LEU A 137 1.57 -7.99 -1.10
CA LEU A 137 1.55 -6.54 -0.87
C LEU A 137 1.95 -5.77 -2.14
N PHE A 138 3.05 -6.14 -2.79
CA PHE A 138 3.49 -5.47 -4.01
C PHE A 138 2.54 -5.72 -5.20
N LYS A 139 1.92 -6.90 -5.32
CA LYS A 139 0.82 -7.13 -6.28
C LYS A 139 -0.35 -6.18 -6.03
N ALA A 140 -0.70 -5.92 -4.78
CA ALA A 140 -1.76 -4.96 -4.42
C ALA A 140 -1.38 -3.51 -4.80
N PHE A 141 -0.12 -3.11 -4.59
CA PHE A 141 0.38 -1.83 -5.10
C PHE A 141 0.29 -1.74 -6.63
N ALA A 142 0.64 -2.79 -7.37
CA ALA A 142 0.50 -2.75 -8.82
C ALA A 142 -0.96 -2.58 -9.27
N ARG A 143 -1.87 -3.37 -8.67
CA ARG A 143 -3.31 -3.29 -8.95
C ARG A 143 -3.89 -1.89 -8.68
N ASN A 144 -3.47 -1.26 -7.59
CA ASN A 144 -3.98 0.05 -7.18
C ASN A 144 -3.15 1.24 -7.73
N SER A 145 -2.30 1.01 -8.72
CA SER A 145 -1.50 2.08 -9.35
C SER A 145 -2.18 2.73 -10.55
N GLY A 146 -3.47 2.47 -10.79
CA GLY A 146 -4.19 2.95 -11.98
C GLY A 146 -3.50 2.54 -13.30
N GLY A 147 -2.87 1.35 -13.32
CA GLY A 147 -2.15 0.82 -14.48
C GLY A 147 -0.68 1.26 -14.62
N VAL A 148 -0.18 2.18 -13.78
CA VAL A 148 1.22 2.67 -13.88
C VAL A 148 2.24 1.55 -13.66
N LEU A 149 1.92 0.60 -12.78
CA LEU A 149 2.76 -0.55 -12.44
C LEU A 149 2.23 -1.87 -13.03
N LYS A 150 1.42 -1.83 -14.10
CA LYS A 150 0.79 -3.02 -14.69
C LYS A 150 1.79 -4.11 -15.16
N ASP A 151 2.98 -3.69 -15.59
CA ASP A 151 4.04 -4.58 -16.08
C ASP A 151 4.98 -5.07 -14.96
N MET A 152 4.59 -4.85 -13.70
CA MET A 152 5.38 -5.25 -12.54
C MET A 152 5.16 -6.73 -12.23
N THR A 153 6.26 -7.48 -12.15
CA THR A 153 6.27 -8.85 -11.63
C THR A 153 7.13 -8.89 -10.38
N VAL A 154 6.64 -9.53 -9.32
CA VAL A 154 7.31 -9.57 -8.02
C VAL A 154 7.40 -11.00 -7.50
N MET A 155 8.47 -11.28 -6.76
CA MET A 155 8.62 -12.41 -5.86
C MET A 155 9.30 -11.96 -4.57
N SER A 156 9.04 -12.69 -3.49
CA SER A 156 9.71 -12.51 -2.20
C SER A 156 10.13 -13.87 -1.68
N GLU A 157 11.38 -13.96 -1.23
CA GLU A 157 11.96 -15.14 -0.61
C GLU A 157 12.39 -14.78 0.81
N CYS A 158 12.16 -15.69 1.76
CA CYS A 158 12.66 -15.56 3.12
C CYS A 158 13.56 -16.77 3.45
N ASN A 159 14.76 -16.51 3.95
CA ASN A 159 15.57 -17.53 4.60
C ASN A 159 15.28 -17.47 6.10
N GLU A 160 14.43 -18.37 6.58
CA GLU A 160 13.95 -18.38 7.96
C GLU A 160 15.07 -18.55 8.99
N LYS A 161 16.11 -19.33 8.68
CA LYS A 161 17.26 -19.54 9.58
C LYS A 161 18.05 -18.27 9.85
N THR A 162 18.11 -17.37 8.86
CA THR A 162 18.87 -16.12 8.94
C THR A 162 17.98 -14.89 9.06
N CYS A 163 16.66 -15.08 9.04
CA CYS A 163 15.64 -14.04 8.89
C CYS A 163 15.92 -13.07 7.73
N LYS A 164 16.51 -13.56 6.64
CA LYS A 164 16.91 -12.71 5.51
C LYS A 164 15.83 -12.71 4.45
N TYR A 165 15.23 -11.55 4.22
CA TYR A 165 14.27 -11.33 3.13
C TYR A 165 14.98 -10.85 1.87
N THR A 166 14.50 -11.34 0.74
CA THR A 166 14.86 -10.84 -0.59
C THR A 166 13.59 -10.58 -1.38
N ILE A 167 13.35 -9.31 -1.71
CA ILE A 167 12.24 -8.90 -2.59
C ILE A 167 12.84 -8.60 -3.96
N SER A 168 12.36 -9.31 -4.97
CA SER A 168 12.79 -9.17 -6.36
C SER A 168 11.62 -8.71 -7.22
N ILE A 169 11.81 -7.60 -7.93
CA ILE A 169 10.81 -6.98 -8.78
C ILE A 169 11.41 -6.75 -10.16
N CYS A 170 10.71 -7.16 -11.21
CA CYS A 170 10.94 -6.66 -12.57
C CYS A 170 9.81 -5.70 -12.93
N TYR A 171 10.17 -4.57 -13.51
CA TYR A 171 9.23 -3.59 -14.03
C TYR A 171 9.76 -3.02 -15.35
N LYS A 172 9.03 -3.24 -16.46
CA LYS A 172 9.52 -2.97 -17.81
C LYS A 172 10.92 -3.58 -18.01
N GLN A 173 11.89 -2.80 -18.49
CA GLN A 173 13.29 -3.21 -18.67
C GLN A 173 14.17 -3.13 -17.40
N TYR A 174 13.59 -2.90 -16.21
CA TYR A 174 14.36 -2.72 -14.97
C TYR A 174 14.14 -3.87 -14.00
N GLY A 175 15.20 -4.22 -13.27
CA GLY A 175 15.17 -5.13 -12.13
C GLY A 175 15.47 -4.39 -10.82
N PHE A 176 14.82 -4.80 -9.73
CA PHE A 176 15.03 -4.28 -8.39
C PHE A 176 15.15 -5.45 -7.43
N VAL A 177 16.23 -5.48 -6.65
CA VAL A 177 16.44 -6.50 -5.62
C VAL A 177 16.73 -5.79 -4.31
N ALA A 178 15.82 -5.92 -3.35
CA ALA A 178 16.01 -5.44 -2.00
C ALA A 178 16.32 -6.63 -1.08
N THR A 179 17.39 -6.51 -0.31
CA THR A 179 17.79 -7.53 0.66
C THR A 179 17.91 -6.89 2.03
N PHE A 180 17.29 -7.51 3.03
CA PHE A 180 17.33 -7.04 4.42
C PHE A 180 17.15 -8.19 5.40
N LYS A 181 17.64 -8.01 6.62
CA LYS A 181 17.42 -8.94 7.73
C LYS A 181 16.28 -8.41 8.57
N ASP A 182 15.28 -9.25 8.83
CA ASP A 182 14.12 -8.88 9.62
C ASP A 182 13.51 -10.16 10.20
N CYS A 183 13.57 -10.34 11.53
CA CYS A 183 12.88 -11.46 12.20
C CYS A 183 11.50 -11.05 12.72
N SER A 184 11.04 -9.83 12.40
CA SER A 184 9.79 -9.32 12.92
C SER A 184 8.59 -9.97 12.21
N ARG A 185 7.46 -9.95 12.91
CA ARG A 185 6.14 -10.24 12.31
C ARG A 185 5.52 -8.98 11.70
N TYR A 186 6.34 -8.00 11.33
CA TYR A 186 5.89 -6.74 10.78
C TYR A 186 6.41 -6.55 9.36
N PHE A 187 5.66 -5.80 8.56
CA PHE A 187 6.17 -5.33 7.29
C PHE A 187 7.27 -4.30 7.51
N ASN A 188 8.44 -4.52 6.91
CA ASN A 188 9.50 -3.53 6.87
C ASN A 188 9.08 -2.33 5.99
N ILE A 189 8.55 -1.28 6.62
CA ILE A 189 8.00 -0.11 5.93
C ILE A 189 9.07 0.66 5.17
N ASN A 190 10.29 0.71 5.68
CA ASN A 190 11.42 1.36 5.02
C ASN A 190 11.78 0.63 3.72
N ALA A 191 11.72 -0.71 3.70
CA ALA A 191 11.89 -1.51 2.49
C ALA A 191 10.79 -1.27 1.46
N ILE A 192 9.54 -1.22 1.92
CA ILE A 192 8.40 -0.96 1.04
C ILE A 192 8.52 0.42 0.40
N ASN A 193 8.75 1.46 1.20
CA ASN A 193 8.87 2.83 0.71
C ASN A 193 10.08 3.01 -0.21
N GLY A 194 11.23 2.44 0.15
CA GLY A 194 12.43 2.48 -0.67
C GLY A 194 12.22 1.85 -2.05
N LEU A 195 11.61 0.66 -2.10
CA LEU A 195 11.30 -0.03 -3.35
C LEU A 195 10.27 0.74 -4.18
N LEU A 196 9.16 1.18 -3.59
CA LEU A 196 8.13 1.94 -4.29
C LEU A 196 8.69 3.24 -4.88
N ALA A 197 9.54 3.95 -4.12
CA ALA A 197 10.19 5.17 -4.60
C ALA A 197 11.11 4.88 -5.79
N LYS A 198 11.95 3.83 -5.71
CA LYS A 198 12.84 3.43 -6.82
C LYS A 198 12.03 3.04 -8.05
N ILE A 199 11.07 2.13 -7.94
CA ILE A 199 10.24 1.68 -9.08
C ILE A 199 9.49 2.85 -9.70
N SER A 200 8.91 3.72 -8.87
CA SER A 200 8.16 4.88 -9.36
C SER A 200 9.04 5.87 -10.13
N ALA A 201 10.33 6.02 -9.77
CA ALA A 201 11.27 6.86 -10.52
C ALA A 201 11.47 6.35 -11.96
N TYR A 202 11.46 5.03 -12.17
CA TYR A 202 11.56 4.40 -13.50
C TYR A 202 10.22 4.28 -14.24
N SER A 203 9.11 4.69 -13.62
CA SER A 203 7.78 4.63 -14.27
C SER A 203 7.56 5.74 -15.30
N GLY A 204 8.27 6.87 -15.18
CA GLY A 204 8.00 8.10 -15.94
C GLY A 204 6.72 8.83 -15.53
N SER A 205 5.94 8.27 -14.61
CA SER A 205 4.74 8.91 -14.06
C SER A 205 5.11 10.01 -13.06
N LYS A 206 4.26 11.02 -12.89
CA LYS A 206 4.32 11.97 -11.77
C LYS A 206 3.60 11.47 -10.52
N LYS A 207 2.79 10.40 -10.63
CA LYS A 207 2.03 9.83 -9.52
C LYS A 207 2.90 8.93 -8.63
N ARG A 208 2.69 8.95 -7.32
CA ARG A 208 3.38 8.11 -6.32
C ARG A 208 2.38 7.57 -5.30
N PHE A 209 2.77 6.50 -4.63
CA PHE A 209 2.12 6.10 -3.39
C PHE A 209 2.56 7.06 -2.28
N THR A 210 1.61 7.85 -1.78
CA THR A 210 1.80 8.73 -0.62
C THR A 210 1.30 7.98 0.60
N ARG A 211 2.15 7.81 1.62
CA ARG A 211 1.76 7.18 2.87
C ARG A 211 0.87 8.14 3.66
N VAL A 212 -0.17 7.62 4.29
CA VAL A 212 -1.06 8.36 5.19
C VAL A 212 -0.97 7.73 6.57
N ILE A 213 -0.70 8.53 7.60
CA ILE A 213 -0.69 8.05 9.00
C ILE A 213 -2.12 7.82 9.45
N THR A 214 -2.43 6.62 9.89
CA THR A 214 -3.75 6.21 10.40
C THR A 214 -3.80 6.13 11.93
N GLY A 215 -2.67 6.26 12.62
CA GLY A 215 -2.60 6.29 14.10
C GLY A 215 -2.66 4.90 14.76
N ASP A 216 -2.87 3.85 13.98
CA ASP A 216 -3.01 2.46 14.37
C ASP A 216 -1.85 1.61 13.77
N PRO A 217 -1.76 0.28 14.01
CA PRO A 217 -0.71 -0.53 13.38
C PRO A 217 -0.92 -0.69 11.86
N THR A 218 -1.99 -0.11 11.31
CA THR A 218 -2.34 -0.23 9.92
C THR A 218 -1.64 0.82 9.08
N MET A 219 -1.42 0.50 7.81
CA MET A 219 -0.70 1.36 6.88
C MET A 219 -1.60 1.66 5.69
N ARG A 220 -1.77 2.95 5.40
CA ARG A 220 -2.54 3.43 4.24
C ARG A 220 -1.62 4.11 3.24
N TYR A 221 -1.80 3.78 1.96
CA TYR A 221 -1.14 4.44 0.84
C TYR A 221 -2.16 4.86 -0.20
N VAL A 222 -2.02 6.08 -0.71
CA VAL A 222 -2.86 6.62 -1.79
C VAL A 222 -2.00 6.90 -3.01
N PHE A 223 -2.37 6.33 -4.16
CA PHE A 223 -1.66 6.55 -5.42
C PHE A 223 -2.19 7.77 -6.16
N GLY A 224 -1.36 8.79 -6.34
CA GLY A 224 -1.78 10.01 -7.03
C GLY A 224 -0.65 11.00 -7.19
N ASP A 225 -0.97 12.19 -7.70
CA ASP A 225 -0.03 13.32 -7.65
C ASP A 225 0.25 13.66 -6.18
N PRO A 226 1.50 13.56 -5.71
CA PRO A 226 1.81 13.75 -4.29
C PRO A 226 1.39 15.11 -3.75
N VAL A 227 1.47 16.17 -4.55
CA VAL A 227 1.10 17.53 -4.13
C VAL A 227 -0.41 17.61 -3.93
N LYS A 228 -1.18 17.09 -4.90
CA LYS A 228 -2.65 17.08 -4.81
C LYS A 228 -3.15 16.18 -3.70
N VAL A 229 -2.59 14.97 -3.58
CA VAL A 229 -2.92 14.01 -2.52
C VAL A 229 -2.63 14.64 -1.16
N LYS A 230 -1.43 15.20 -0.94
CA LYS A 230 -1.07 15.84 0.34
C LYS A 230 -2.01 17.00 0.69
N LYS A 231 -2.37 17.84 -0.29
CA LYS A 231 -3.31 18.96 -0.10
C LYS A 231 -4.68 18.47 0.35
N VAL A 232 -5.23 17.46 -0.33
CA VAL A 232 -6.53 16.87 0.02
C VAL A 232 -6.45 16.20 1.39
N MET A 233 -5.48 15.31 1.63
CA MET A 233 -5.33 14.60 2.92
C MET A 233 -5.31 15.57 4.10
N ARG A 234 -4.47 16.61 4.03
CA ARG A 234 -4.35 17.62 5.11
C ARG A 234 -5.64 18.39 5.34
N LYS A 235 -6.35 18.76 4.27
CA LYS A 235 -7.65 19.45 4.37
C LYS A 235 -8.64 18.65 5.22
N TYR A 236 -8.52 17.33 5.20
CA TYR A 236 -9.42 16.37 5.82
C TYR A 236 -8.88 15.76 7.12
N GLY A 237 -7.83 16.34 7.73
CA GLY A 237 -7.33 15.92 9.04
C GLY A 237 -6.33 14.76 9.01
N PHE A 238 -6.01 14.23 7.83
CA PHE A 238 -5.01 13.16 7.67
C PHE A 238 -3.60 13.73 7.58
N VAL A 239 -2.62 12.98 8.09
CA VAL A 239 -1.20 13.35 8.05
C VAL A 239 -0.49 12.53 6.95
N PRO A 240 -0.27 13.10 5.76
CA PRO A 240 0.48 12.41 4.71
C PRO A 240 1.99 12.58 4.92
N ILE A 241 2.74 11.49 4.79
CA ILE A 241 4.22 11.45 4.84
C ILE A 241 4.76 11.39 3.42
#